data_AF-A0A7S2CID4-F1
#
_entry.id   AF-A0A7S2CID4-F1
#
_cell.length_a   1.000
_cell.length_b   1.000
_cell.length_c   1.000
_cell.angle_alpha   90.00
_cell.angle_beta   90.00
_cell.angle_gamma   90.00
#
_symmetry.space_group_name_H-M   'P 1'
#
loop_
_entity.id
_entity.type
_entity.pdbx_description
1 polymer ?
#
loop_
_entity_poly.entity_id
_entity_poly.type
_entity_poly.pdbx_seq_one_letter_code
_entity_poly.pdbx_strand_id
1 'polypeptide(L)'
;DEALQSVASRAFGDSDMNLGDHLESVTNVCKYMHMHVASTSREFLERLGRSNYVTPTSYLELLGTYKKVLASKRLEVGTTKDRLQKGLDKMISTADMVGKLQIDIKALQPVLVKTVAEVEEMIINVNKD
;
A
#
# COMPACT_ATOMS: atom_id res chain seq x y z
N ASP A 1 -20.12 29.77 5.98
CA ASP A 1 -18.72 29.32 5.84
C ASP A 1 -18.11 28.77 7.10
N GLU A 2 -18.06 29.51 8.21
CA GLU A 2 -17.47 29.04 9.47
C GLU A 2 -18.16 27.77 10.02
N ALA A 3 -19.49 27.67 9.90
CA ALA A 3 -20.23 26.48 10.30
C ALA A 3 -19.82 25.23 9.50
N LEU A 4 -19.61 25.35 8.18
CA LEU A 4 -19.16 24.24 7.33
C LEU A 4 -17.76 23.79 7.76
N GLN A 5 -16.88 24.76 8.01
CA GLN A 5 -15.52 24.50 8.48
C GLN A 5 -15.50 23.79 9.83
N SER A 6 -16.31 24.24 10.79
CA SER A 6 -16.44 23.59 12.10
C SER A 6 -16.97 22.16 12.00
N VAL A 7 -18.02 21.93 11.19
CA VAL A 7 -18.61 20.60 10.98
C VAL A 7 -17.61 19.64 10.33
N ALA A 8 -16.90 20.09 9.29
CA ALA A 8 -15.88 19.29 8.62
C ALA A 8 -14.67 18.99 9.52
N SER A 9 -14.15 19.98 10.24
CA SER A 9 -13.05 19.76 11.19
C SER A 9 -13.44 18.77 12.29
N ARG A 10 -14.67 18.86 12.82
CA ARG A 10 -15.18 17.87 13.78
C ARG A 10 -15.33 16.49 13.14
N ALA A 11 -15.93 16.42 11.95
CA ALA A 11 -16.12 15.15 11.26
C ALA A 11 -14.78 14.46 10.98
N PHE A 12 -13.76 15.19 10.53
CA PHE A 12 -12.46 14.61 10.23
C PHE A 12 -11.58 14.37 11.45
N GLY A 13 -11.67 15.21 12.49
CA GLY A 13 -10.93 15.06 13.73
C GLY A 13 -11.38 13.86 14.58
N ASP A 14 -12.66 13.48 14.49
CA ASP A 14 -13.24 12.33 15.22
C ASP A 14 -12.93 10.98 14.56
N SER A 15 -12.11 10.96 13.51
CA SER A 15 -11.84 9.76 12.72
C SER A 15 -10.35 9.47 12.60
N ASP A 16 -9.98 8.18 12.56
CA ASP A 16 -8.62 7.64 12.31
C ASP A 16 -8.05 7.99 10.92
N MET A 17 -8.46 9.11 10.35
CA MET A 17 -8.02 9.58 9.05
C MET A 17 -6.58 10.08 9.07
N ASN A 18 -5.92 10.25 10.21
CA ASN A 18 -4.50 10.62 10.29
C ASN A 18 -4.11 11.69 9.25
N LEU A 19 -4.88 12.79 9.20
CA LEU A 19 -4.70 13.83 8.20
C LEU A 19 -3.52 14.75 8.53
N GLY A 20 -3.11 14.82 9.81
CA GLY A 20 -2.00 15.66 10.26
C GLY A 20 -2.20 17.11 9.81
N ASP A 21 -1.14 17.68 9.23
CA ASP A 21 -1.11 19.06 8.76
C ASP A 21 -2.07 19.34 7.58
N HIS A 22 -2.60 18.30 6.93
CA HIS A 22 -3.53 18.44 5.81
C HIS A 22 -4.99 18.64 6.25
N LEU A 23 -5.31 18.49 7.53
CA LEU A 23 -6.69 18.58 8.03
C LEU A 23 -7.38 19.87 7.58
N GLU A 24 -6.72 21.02 7.77
CA GLU A 24 -7.28 22.32 7.40
C GLU A 24 -7.48 22.45 5.88
N SER A 25 -6.51 22.00 5.10
CA SER A 25 -6.58 22.03 3.63
C SER A 25 -7.75 21.19 3.12
N VAL A 26 -7.92 19.99 3.64
CA VAL A 26 -9.02 19.08 3.26
C VAL A 26 -10.37 19.68 3.65
N THR A 27 -10.49 20.22 4.86
CA THR A 27 -11.70 20.92 5.31
C THR A 27 -12.05 22.08 4.37
N ASN A 28 -11.06 22.89 3.99
CA ASN A 28 -11.26 24.01 3.08
C ASN A 28 -11.73 23.55 1.69
N VAL A 29 -11.17 22.47 1.16
CA VAL A 29 -11.59 21.89 -0.12
C VAL A 29 -13.04 21.40 -0.06
N CYS A 30 -13.43 20.66 0.99
CA CYS A 30 -14.80 20.19 1.13
C CYS A 30 -15.80 21.35 1.27
N LYS A 31 -15.44 22.40 2.03
CA LYS A 31 -16.23 23.65 2.12
C LYS A 31 -16.42 24.28 0.74
N TYR A 32 -15.32 24.47 0.02
CA TYR A 32 -15.34 25.06 -1.32
C TYR A 32 -16.25 24.27 -2.27
N MET A 33 -16.11 22.94 -2.32
CA MET A 33 -16.95 22.09 -3.17
C MET A 33 -18.45 22.27 -2.87
N HIS A 34 -18.83 22.28 -1.59
CA HIS A 34 -20.23 22.44 -1.20
C HIS A 34 -20.80 23.81 -1.59
N MET A 35 -20.05 24.88 -1.33
CA MET A 35 -20.45 26.24 -1.72
C MET A 35 -20.54 26.39 -3.23
N HIS A 36 -19.58 25.81 -3.96
CA HIS A 36 -19.55 25.88 -5.41
C HIS A 36 -20.76 25.18 -6.03
N VAL A 37 -21.07 23.96 -5.58
CA VAL A 37 -22.28 23.24 -6.03
C VAL A 37 -23.55 24.02 -5.70
N ALA A 38 -23.64 24.68 -4.53
CA ALA A 38 -24.78 25.54 -4.21
C ALA A 38 -24.94 26.74 -5.15
N SER A 39 -23.84 27.31 -5.66
CA SER A 39 -23.88 28.36 -6.69
C SER A 39 -24.32 27.79 -8.03
N THR A 40 -23.68 26.71 -8.48
CA THR A 40 -24.00 26.06 -9.76
C THR A 40 -25.43 25.54 -9.81
N SER A 41 -25.97 25.08 -8.68
CA SER A 41 -27.38 24.69 -8.56
C SER A 41 -28.36 25.83 -8.84
N ARG A 42 -28.05 27.05 -8.41
CA ARG A 42 -28.86 28.24 -8.73
C ARG A 42 -28.78 28.57 -10.22
N GLU A 43 -27.57 28.56 -10.79
CA GLU A 43 -27.38 28.78 -12.23
C GLU A 43 -28.09 27.71 -13.07
N PHE A 44 -28.08 26.46 -12.61
CA PHE A 44 -28.77 25.35 -13.27
C PHE A 44 -30.29 25.55 -13.28
N LEU A 45 -30.86 26.02 -12.16
CA LEU A 45 -32.27 26.39 -12.08
C LEU A 45 -32.61 27.54 -13.05
N GLU A 46 -31.81 28.60 -13.06
CA GLU A 46 -32.03 29.76 -13.94
C GLU A 46 -31.96 29.40 -15.43
N ARG A 47 -31.01 28.53 -15.81
CA ARG A 47 -30.76 28.20 -17.22
C ARG A 47 -31.69 27.12 -17.77
N LEU A 48 -32.05 26.13 -16.95
CA LEU A 48 -32.75 24.93 -17.42
C LEU A 48 -34.10 24.71 -16.72
N GLY A 49 -34.47 25.55 -15.76
CA GLY A 49 -35.74 25.45 -15.03
C GLY A 49 -35.83 24.21 -14.13
N ARG A 50 -34.71 23.53 -13.85
CA ARG A 50 -34.68 22.28 -13.07
C ARG A 50 -34.04 22.53 -11.71
N SER A 51 -34.73 22.18 -10.64
CA SER A 51 -34.21 22.32 -9.27
C SER A 51 -33.36 21.12 -8.87
N ASN A 52 -32.20 21.39 -8.28
CA ASN A 52 -31.45 20.47 -7.45
C ASN A 52 -31.13 21.13 -6.11
N TYR A 53 -31.42 20.46 -5.01
CA TYR A 53 -31.33 21.05 -3.68
C TYR A 53 -30.02 20.67 -3.01
N VAL A 54 -29.26 21.69 -2.62
CA VAL A 54 -28.07 21.52 -1.78
C VAL A 54 -28.50 21.65 -0.32
N THR A 55 -28.31 20.58 0.44
CA THR A 55 -28.75 20.50 1.84
C THR A 55 -27.56 20.25 2.77
N PRO A 56 -27.70 20.56 4.08
CA PRO A 56 -26.70 20.16 5.07
C PRO A 56 -26.42 18.65 5.08
N THR A 57 -27.43 17.82 4.81
CA THR A 57 -27.28 16.36 4.69
C THR A 57 -26.33 16.00 3.55
N SER A 58 -26.47 16.64 2.38
CA SER A 58 -25.56 16.45 1.24
C SER A 58 -24.11 16.83 1.59
N TYR A 59 -23.90 17.79 2.49
CA TYR A 59 -22.57 18.09 3.01
C TYR A 59 -22.01 16.97 3.89
N LEU A 60 -22.83 16.43 4.81
CA LEU A 60 -22.41 15.30 5.63
C LEU A 60 -22.11 14.05 4.79
N GLU A 61 -22.88 13.82 3.73
CA GLU A 61 -22.63 12.75 2.76
C GLU A 61 -21.31 12.94 2.00
N LEU A 62 -20.97 14.18 1.62
CA LEU A 62 -19.66 14.50 1.03
C LEU A 62 -18.52 14.13 1.99
N LEU A 63 -18.61 14.56 3.25
CA LEU A 63 -17.59 14.27 4.27
C LEU A 63 -17.47 12.77 4.52
N GLY A 64 -18.61 12.06 4.62
CA GLY A 64 -18.66 10.61 4.79
C GLY A 64 -18.10 9.84 3.58
N THR A 65 -18.34 10.35 2.37
CA THR A 65 -17.80 9.76 1.13
C THR A 65 -16.30 9.95 1.06
N TYR A 66 -15.80 11.14 1.37
CA TYR A 66 -14.37 11.43 1.43
C TYR A 66 -13.65 10.47 2.39
N LYS A 67 -14.22 10.24 3.58
CA LYS A 67 -13.72 9.24 4.55
C LYS A 67 -13.59 7.84 3.94
N LYS A 68 -14.67 7.34 3.33
CA LYS A 68 -14.72 6.00 2.74
C LYS A 68 -13.69 5.83 1.62
N VAL A 69 -13.61 6.81 0.72
CA VAL A 69 -12.68 6.80 -0.41
C VAL A 69 -11.23 6.84 0.08
N LEU A 70 -10.91 7.69 1.05
CA LEU A 70 -9.55 7.77 1.60
C LEU A 70 -9.14 6.44 2.26
N ALA A 71 -10.02 5.85 3.07
CA ALA A 71 -9.76 4.56 3.72
C ALA A 71 -9.53 3.45 2.69
N SER A 72 -10.39 3.37 1.67
CA SER A 72 -10.25 2.41 0.58
C SER A 72 -8.93 2.55 -0.17
N LYS A 73 -8.55 3.80 -0.53
CA LYS A 73 -7.29 4.06 -1.24
C LYS A 73 -6.05 3.76 -0.40
N ARG A 74 -6.09 4.05 0.90
CA ARG A 74 -4.99 3.69 1.81
C ARG A 74 -4.83 2.18 1.95
N LEU A 75 -5.94 1.44 2.02
CA LEU A 75 -5.90 -0.03 2.06
C LEU A 75 -5.29 -0.60 0.77
N GLU A 76 -5.71 -0.09 -0.39
CA GLU A 76 -5.19 -0.49 -1.71
C GLU A 76 -3.67 -0.28 -1.82
N VAL A 77 -3.21 0.94 -1.48
CA VAL A 77 -1.79 1.30 -1.52
C VAL A 77 -0.99 0.53 -0.46
N GLY A 78 -1.52 0.41 0.77
CA GLY A 78 -0.88 -0.32 1.86
C GLY A 78 -0.68 -1.79 1.53
N THR A 79 -1.71 -2.44 0.98
CA THR A 79 -1.64 -3.85 0.55
C THR A 79 -0.57 -4.04 -0.54
N THR A 80 -0.50 -3.11 -1.49
CA THR A 80 0.51 -3.16 -2.55
C THR A 80 1.92 -2.99 -1.99
N LYS A 81 2.11 -2.05 -1.06
CA LYS A 81 3.37 -1.83 -0.37
C LYS A 81 3.81 -3.08 0.39
N ASP A 82 2.91 -3.69 1.17
CA ASP A 82 3.20 -4.88 1.95
C ASP A 82 3.59 -6.07 1.07
N ARG A 83 2.94 -6.23 -0.08
CA ARG A 83 3.30 -7.25 -1.07
C ARG A 83 4.72 -7.04 -1.60
N LEU A 84 5.09 -5.79 -1.91
CA LEU A 84 6.42 -5.46 -2.39
C LEU A 84 7.48 -5.70 -1.31
N GLN A 85 7.21 -5.30 -0.07
CA GLN A 85 8.10 -5.55 1.06
C GLN A 85 8.34 -7.04 1.26
N LYS A 86 7.27 -7.85 1.30
CA LYS A 86 7.39 -9.32 1.39
C LYS A 86 8.19 -9.91 0.23
N GLY A 87 7.99 -9.39 -0.99
CA GLY A 87 8.78 -9.81 -2.15
C GLY A 87 10.26 -9.51 -2.00
N LEU A 88 10.60 -8.31 -1.53
CA LEU A 88 11.97 -7.90 -1.25
C LEU A 88 12.63 -8.77 -0.17
N ASP A 89 11.93 -8.99 0.94
CA ASP A 89 12.42 -9.83 2.04
C ASP A 89 12.73 -11.26 1.56
N LYS A 90 11.88 -11.80 0.67
CA LYS A 90 12.11 -13.10 0.05
C LYS A 90 13.33 -13.09 -0.86
N MET A 91 13.52 -12.05 -1.68
CA MET A 91 14.72 -11.93 -2.53
C MET A 91 16.00 -11.89 -1.71
N ILE A 92 16.02 -11.13 -0.62
CA ILE A 92 17.17 -11.06 0.30
C ILE A 92 17.45 -12.44 0.90
N SER A 93 16.43 -13.08 1.46
CA SER A 93 16.58 -14.42 2.04
C SER A 93 17.06 -15.47 1.02
N THR A 94 16.60 -15.40 -0.23
CA THR A 94 17.07 -16.28 -1.30
C THR A 94 18.52 -15.98 -1.67
N ALA A 95 18.93 -14.72 -1.74
CA ALA A 95 20.32 -14.34 -2.01
C ALA A 95 21.26 -14.91 -0.94
N ASP A 96 20.89 -14.81 0.35
CA ASP A 96 21.65 -15.39 1.46
C ASP A 96 21.75 -16.92 1.34
N MET A 97 20.65 -17.59 0.98
CA MET A 97 20.63 -19.04 0.79
C MET A 97 21.55 -19.47 -0.37
N VAL A 98 21.50 -18.76 -1.50
CA VAL A 98 22.38 -19.02 -2.65
C VAL A 98 23.84 -18.80 -2.26
N GLY A 99 24.16 -17.75 -1.50
CA GLY A 99 25.50 -17.52 -0.99
C GLY A 99 26.03 -18.68 -0.14
N LYS A 100 25.20 -19.23 0.76
CA LYS A 100 25.54 -20.42 1.56
C LYS A 100 25.78 -21.66 0.69
N LEU A 101 24.86 -21.94 -0.24
CA LEU A 101 24.98 -23.08 -1.16
C LEU A 101 26.26 -23.01 -2.00
N GLN A 102 26.67 -21.81 -2.43
CA GLN A 102 27.93 -21.62 -3.15
C GLN A 102 29.16 -21.95 -2.30
N ILE A 103 29.13 -21.62 -1.01
CA ILE A 103 30.20 -21.97 -0.06
C ILE A 103 30.23 -23.48 0.14
N ASP A 104 29.08 -24.10 0.38
CA ASP A 104 28.96 -25.54 0.61
C ASP A 104 29.45 -26.36 -0.61
N ILE A 105 29.08 -25.94 -1.83
CA ILE A 105 29.56 -26.56 -3.07
C ILE A 105 31.10 -26.50 -3.15
N LYS A 106 31.70 -25.34 -2.88
CA LYS A 106 33.17 -25.19 -2.91
C LYS A 106 33.86 -26.06 -1.86
N ALA A 107 33.25 -26.23 -0.68
CA ALA A 107 33.79 -27.07 0.38
C ALA A 107 33.67 -28.58 0.07
N LEU A 108 32.59 -29.00 -0.58
CA LEU A 108 32.35 -30.41 -0.96
C LEU A 108 33.20 -30.86 -2.16
N GLN A 109 33.59 -29.94 -3.05
CA GLN A 109 34.36 -30.25 -4.25
C GLN A 109 35.68 -31.03 -3.98
N PRO A 110 36.58 -30.62 -3.06
CA PRO A 110 37.80 -31.37 -2.77
C PRO A 110 37.53 -32.71 -2.08
N VAL A 111 36.50 -32.79 -1.23
CA VAL A 111 36.10 -34.04 -0.56
C VAL A 111 35.67 -35.06 -1.61
N LEU A 112 34.88 -34.64 -2.60
CA LEU A 112 34.45 -35.50 -3.70
C LEU A 112 35.65 -36.06 -4.48
N VAL A 113 36.58 -35.19 -4.89
CA VAL A 113 37.80 -35.61 -5.60
C VAL A 113 38.59 -36.64 -4.78
N LYS A 114 38.76 -36.40 -3.47
CA LYS A 114 39.45 -37.34 -2.58
C LYS A 114 38.75 -38.69 -2.50
N THR A 115 37.43 -38.69 -2.28
CA THR A 115 36.66 -39.94 -2.18
C THR A 115 36.65 -40.74 -3.48
N VAL A 116 36.64 -40.07 -4.64
CA VAL A 116 36.75 -40.76 -5.94
C VAL A 116 38.11 -41.44 -6.07
N ALA A 117 39.20 -40.75 -5.73
CA ALA A 117 40.54 -41.35 -5.76
C ALA A 117 40.68 -42.53 -4.78
N GLU A 118 40.13 -42.41 -3.56
CA GLU A 118 40.12 -43.50 -2.57
C GLU A 118 39.34 -44.73 -3.05
N VAL A 119 38.21 -44.54 -3.75
CA VAL A 119 37.43 -45.64 -4.34
C VAL A 119 38.17 -46.28 -5.51
N GLU A 120 38.83 -45.51 -6.38
CA GLU A 120 39.64 -46.05 -7.48
C GLU A 120 40.78 -46.92 -6.97
N GLU A 121 41.50 -46.50 -5.93
CA GLU A 121 42.53 -47.33 -5.28
C GLU A 121 41.95 -48.63 -4.70
N MET A 122 40.78 -48.56 -4.06
CA MET A 122 40.12 -49.73 -3.49
C MET A 122 39.74 -50.76 -4.58
N ILE A 123 39.24 -50.30 -5.74
CA ILE A 123 38.92 -51.16 -6.89
C ILE A 123 40.17 -51.85 -7.43
N ILE A 124 41.32 -51.15 -7.48
CA ILE A 124 42.57 -51.75 -7.95
C ILE A 124 43.04 -52.85 -6.99
N ASN A 125 42.92 -52.63 -5.68
CA ASN A 125 43.35 -53.60 -4.68
C ASN A 125 42.44 -54.84 -4.66
N VAL A 126 41.12 -54.69 -4.80
CA VAL A 126 40.18 -55.82 -4.87
C VAL A 126 40.38 -56.68 -6.13
N ASN A 127 40.84 -56.11 -7.24
CA ASN A 127 41.15 -56.88 -8.46
C ASN A 127 42.53 -57.58 -8.40
N LYS A 128 43.37 -57.27 -7.42
CA LYS A 128 44.68 -57.90 -7.21
C LYS A 128 44.63 -59.10 -6.25
N ASP A 129 43.61 -59.16 -5.39
CA ASP A 129 43.28 -60.29 -4.52
C ASP A 129 42.45 -61.34 -5.28
#